data_AF-R1FUR0-F1
#
_entry.id   AF-R1FUR0-F1
#
_cell.length_a   1.000
_cell.length_b   1.000
_cell.length_c   1.000
_cell.angle_alpha   90.00
_cell.angle_beta   90.00
_cell.angle_gamma   90.00
#
_symmetry.space_group_name_H-M   'P 1'
#
loop_
_entity.id
_entity.type
_entity.pdbx_description
1 polymer ?
#
loop_
_entity_poly.entity_id
_entity_poly.type
_entity_poly.pdbx_seq_one_letter_code
_entity_poly.pdbx_strand_id
1 'polypeptide(L)'
;MIEIYKKAFDYMRKNFVDSILFIISSAVLWTLSIAIPILGVIIYSYFYPNVVAWYYTKVTGDNINPDYKTAFLSLLIPNLLASIGIIYLFYGITSASIGPSASAGYINTFGLTNYQYVSYNPTLIIVELVIIIISIILSILLMYTFYGSILGKVNKLSIYFEKSFILLSYMLLYAIIASIILFIIYIIYALIISISYGMLIFFILLTIFVVPTVTLVALLKAKEL
;
A
#
# COMPACT_ATOMS: atom_id res chain seq x y z
N MET A 1 -6.10 -14.56 18.55
CA MET A 1 -5.03 -14.15 17.63
C MET A 1 -4.60 -15.27 16.68
N ILE A 2 -4.01 -16.35 17.20
CA ILE A 2 -3.52 -17.49 16.38
C ILE A 2 -4.63 -18.07 15.49
N GLU A 3 -5.86 -18.17 16.02
CA GLU A 3 -7.00 -18.69 15.26
C GLU A 3 -7.31 -17.87 14.00
N ILE A 4 -7.29 -16.54 14.08
CA ILE A 4 -7.50 -15.65 12.92
C ILE A 4 -6.40 -15.86 11.88
N TYR A 5 -5.14 -15.94 12.32
CA TYR A 5 -4.01 -16.14 11.42
C TYR A 5 -4.08 -17.48 10.70
N LYS A 6 -4.38 -18.54 11.45
CA LYS A 6 -4.57 -19.89 10.90
C LYS A 6 -5.72 -19.89 9.90
N LYS A 7 -6.86 -19.32 10.26
CA LYS A 7 -8.05 -19.25 9.41
C LYS A 7 -7.80 -18.43 8.13
N ALA A 8 -7.15 -17.27 8.24
CA ALA A 8 -6.78 -16.44 7.09
C ALA A 8 -5.85 -17.19 6.13
N PHE A 9 -4.82 -17.85 6.67
CA PHE A 9 -3.90 -18.65 5.88
C PHE A 9 -4.58 -19.85 5.23
N ASP A 10 -5.46 -20.55 5.97
CA ASP A 10 -6.22 -21.68 5.44
C ASP A 10 -7.17 -21.25 4.31
N TYR A 11 -7.81 -20.08 4.40
CA TYR A 11 -8.64 -19.53 3.32
C TYR A 11 -7.83 -19.20 2.08
N MET A 12 -6.70 -18.50 2.25
CA MET A 12 -5.79 -18.18 1.15
C MET A 12 -5.25 -19.47 0.50
N ARG A 13 -4.77 -20.44 1.30
CA ARG A 13 -4.22 -21.70 0.79
C ARG A 13 -5.25 -22.51 0.00
N LYS A 14 -6.50 -22.61 0.49
CA LYS A 14 -7.57 -23.36 -0.17
C LYS A 14 -8.04 -22.68 -1.46
N ASN A 15 -7.99 -21.36 -1.53
CA ASN A 15 -8.44 -20.56 -2.67
C ASN A 15 -7.26 -19.85 -3.34
N PHE A 16 -6.14 -20.58 -3.52
CA PHE A 16 -4.87 -20.00 -3.96
C PHE A 16 -4.99 -19.24 -5.29
N VAL A 17 -5.77 -19.76 -6.25
CA VAL A 17 -5.99 -19.12 -7.55
C VAL A 17 -6.67 -17.76 -7.38
N ASP A 18 -7.71 -17.66 -6.54
CA ASP A 18 -8.38 -16.40 -6.25
C ASP A 18 -7.46 -15.42 -5.52
N SER A 19 -6.58 -15.92 -4.65
CA SER A 19 -5.55 -15.10 -4.00
C SER A 19 -4.54 -14.53 -4.99
N ILE A 20 -4.13 -15.29 -6.01
CA ILE A 20 -3.27 -14.80 -7.10
C ILE A 20 -3.99 -13.73 -7.92
N LEU A 21 -5.26 -13.93 -8.26
CA LEU A 21 -6.07 -12.92 -8.97
C LEU A 21 -6.22 -11.65 -8.14
N PHE A 22 -6.43 -11.77 -6.84
CA PHE A 22 -6.46 -10.64 -5.91
C PHE A 22 -5.14 -9.87 -5.93
N ILE A 23 -4.00 -10.56 -5.88
CA ILE A 23 -2.66 -9.94 -5.94
C ILE A 23 -2.47 -9.20 -7.25
N ILE A 24 -2.74 -9.83 -8.39
CA ILE A 24 -2.57 -9.22 -9.71
C ILE A 24 -3.44 -7.96 -9.81
N SER A 25 -4.70 -8.05 -9.39
CA SER A 25 -5.64 -6.92 -9.42
C SER A 25 -5.17 -5.77 -8.52
N SER A 26 -4.72 -6.10 -7.30
CA SER A 26 -4.19 -5.12 -6.34
C SER A 26 -2.90 -4.48 -6.84
N ALA A 27 -2.00 -5.26 -7.45
CA ALA A 27 -0.75 -4.77 -8.01
C ALA A 27 -0.99 -3.81 -9.18
N VAL A 28 -1.90 -4.13 -10.10
CA VAL A 28 -2.28 -3.23 -11.20
C VAL A 28 -2.81 -1.90 -10.66
N LEU A 29 -3.72 -1.94 -9.70
CA LEU A 29 -4.28 -0.73 -9.09
C LEU A 29 -3.21 0.09 -8.35
N TRP A 30 -2.31 -0.58 -7.63
CA TRP A 30 -1.22 0.08 -6.92
C TRP A 30 -0.21 0.71 -7.87
N THR A 31 0.16 0.03 -8.96
CA THR A 31 1.04 0.59 -9.99
C THR A 31 0.40 1.81 -10.66
N LEU A 32 -0.90 1.76 -10.97
CA LEU A 32 -1.62 2.90 -11.53
C LEU A 32 -1.60 4.12 -10.60
N SER A 33 -1.72 3.91 -9.28
CA SER A 33 -1.73 4.99 -8.29
C SER A 33 -0.40 5.75 -8.22
N ILE A 34 0.70 5.08 -8.53
CA ILE A 34 2.04 5.66 -8.58
C ILE A 34 2.32 6.27 -9.96
N ALA A 35 1.97 5.57 -11.04
CA ALA A 35 2.29 5.97 -12.41
C ALA A 35 1.56 7.25 -12.84
N ILE A 36 0.34 7.46 -12.37
CA ILE A 36 -0.48 8.63 -12.70
C ILE A 36 -0.92 9.28 -11.38
N PRO A 37 -0.13 10.20 -10.80
CA PRO A 37 -0.48 10.83 -9.54
C PRO A 37 -1.87 11.49 -9.58
N ILE A 38 -2.56 11.53 -8.43
CA ILE A 38 -3.95 12.00 -8.28
C ILE A 38 -4.97 11.10 -8.99
N LEU A 39 -4.97 11.03 -10.33
CA LEU A 39 -5.94 10.25 -11.10
C LEU A 39 -5.84 8.75 -10.79
N GLY A 40 -4.62 8.21 -10.75
CA GLY A 40 -4.35 6.83 -10.38
C GLY A 40 -4.79 6.52 -8.95
N VAL A 41 -4.65 7.47 -8.02
CA VAL A 41 -5.15 7.30 -6.65
C VAL A 41 -6.68 7.31 -6.58
N ILE A 42 -7.34 8.12 -7.39
CA ILE A 42 -8.81 8.09 -7.52
C ILE A 42 -9.25 6.72 -8.04
N ILE A 43 -8.61 6.22 -9.10
CA ILE A 43 -8.89 4.90 -9.69
C ILE A 43 -8.64 3.79 -8.65
N TYR A 44 -7.48 3.79 -7.99
CA TYR A 44 -7.15 2.85 -6.93
C TYR A 44 -8.21 2.85 -5.83
N SER A 45 -8.54 4.04 -5.30
CA SER A 45 -9.46 4.15 -4.17
C SER A 45 -10.89 3.73 -4.55
N TYR A 46 -11.27 3.87 -5.83
CA TYR A 46 -12.58 3.48 -6.34
C TYR A 46 -12.68 1.96 -6.54
N PHE A 47 -11.68 1.33 -7.15
CA PHE A 47 -11.73 -0.10 -7.50
C PHE A 47 -11.24 -1.02 -6.39
N TYR A 48 -10.25 -0.61 -5.59
CA TYR A 48 -9.65 -1.47 -4.56
C TYR A 48 -10.68 -1.98 -3.53
N PRO A 49 -11.64 -1.19 -3.02
CA PRO A 49 -12.70 -1.71 -2.16
C PRO A 49 -13.49 -2.88 -2.77
N ASN A 50 -13.79 -2.81 -4.07
CA ASN A 50 -14.50 -3.86 -4.79
C ASN A 50 -13.65 -5.13 -4.90
N VAL A 51 -12.35 -4.99 -5.19
CA VAL A 51 -11.40 -6.11 -5.25
C VAL A 51 -11.28 -6.80 -3.90
N VAL A 52 -11.19 -6.03 -2.81
CA VAL A 52 -11.10 -6.58 -1.44
C VAL A 52 -12.41 -7.27 -1.04
N ALA A 53 -13.56 -6.67 -1.33
CA ALA A 53 -14.87 -7.26 -1.07
C ALA A 53 -15.08 -8.58 -1.85
N TRP A 54 -14.79 -8.56 -3.15
CA TRP A 54 -14.83 -9.75 -4.01
C TRP A 54 -13.95 -10.87 -3.46
N TYR A 55 -12.70 -10.55 -3.13
CA TYR A 55 -11.75 -11.54 -2.61
C TYR A 55 -12.26 -12.17 -1.31
N TYR A 56 -12.75 -11.35 -0.37
CA TYR A 56 -13.32 -11.84 0.87
C TYR A 56 -14.49 -12.80 0.64
N THR A 57 -15.48 -12.40 -0.15
CA THR A 57 -16.67 -13.22 -0.43
C THR A 57 -16.29 -14.52 -1.14
N LYS A 58 -15.32 -14.47 -2.07
CA LYS A 58 -14.86 -15.68 -2.78
C LYS A 58 -14.21 -16.69 -1.84
N VAL A 59 -13.29 -16.25 -0.98
CA VAL A 59 -12.52 -17.20 -0.16
C VAL A 59 -13.25 -17.66 1.10
N THR A 60 -14.20 -16.85 1.60
CA THR A 60 -14.96 -17.18 2.83
C THR A 60 -16.34 -17.77 2.55
N GLY A 61 -16.94 -17.45 1.40
CA GLY A 61 -18.35 -17.73 1.11
C GLY A 61 -19.35 -16.80 1.81
N ASP A 62 -18.86 -15.82 2.58
CA ASP A 62 -19.71 -14.87 3.29
C ASP A 62 -20.35 -13.87 2.31
N ASN A 63 -21.66 -13.67 2.45
CA ASN A 63 -22.37 -12.58 1.79
C ASN A 63 -22.23 -11.30 2.62
N ILE A 64 -21.53 -10.30 2.08
CA ILE A 64 -21.31 -9.00 2.71
C ILE A 64 -22.09 -7.92 1.95
N ASN A 65 -22.41 -6.81 2.62
CA ASN A 65 -23.07 -5.66 2.01
C ASN A 65 -22.18 -4.41 2.16
N PRO A 66 -21.17 -4.22 1.30
CA PRO A 66 -20.19 -3.16 1.45
C PRO A 66 -20.81 -1.76 1.31
N ASP A 67 -20.42 -0.82 2.18
CA ASP A 67 -20.62 0.61 1.93
C ASP A 67 -19.43 1.19 1.15
N TYR A 68 -19.49 1.04 -0.18
CA TYR A 68 -18.42 1.47 -1.08
C TYR A 68 -18.13 2.97 -1.01
N LYS A 69 -19.09 3.80 -0.63
CA LYS A 69 -18.87 5.26 -0.50
C LYS A 69 -17.90 5.56 0.64
N THR A 70 -18.13 4.97 1.82
CA THR A 70 -17.23 5.15 2.97
C THR A 70 -15.88 4.48 2.72
N ALA A 71 -15.87 3.28 2.14
CA ALA A 71 -14.63 2.59 1.78
C ALA A 71 -13.77 3.44 0.83
N PHE A 72 -14.37 3.99 -0.22
CA PHE A 72 -13.74 4.90 -1.17
C PHE A 72 -13.11 6.11 -0.47
N LEU A 73 -13.88 6.84 0.34
CA LEU A 73 -13.38 8.05 1.00
C LEU A 73 -12.27 7.75 2.00
N SER A 74 -12.37 6.64 2.73
CA SER A 74 -11.35 6.22 3.71
C SER A 74 -9.99 5.91 3.09
N LEU A 75 -9.96 5.48 1.82
CA LEU A 75 -8.72 5.33 1.06
C LEU A 75 -8.32 6.62 0.33
N LEU A 76 -9.29 7.30 -0.28
CA LEU A 76 -9.02 8.44 -1.15
C LEU A 76 -8.31 9.57 -0.39
N ILE A 77 -8.84 9.94 0.78
CA ILE A 77 -8.33 11.09 1.54
C ILE A 77 -6.84 10.92 1.89
N PRO A 78 -6.41 9.83 2.56
CA PRO A 78 -4.99 9.66 2.85
C PRO A 78 -4.16 9.48 1.59
N ASN A 79 -4.62 8.75 0.57
CA ASN A 79 -3.83 8.53 -0.64
C ASN A 79 -3.67 9.79 -1.49
N LEU A 80 -4.64 10.72 -1.48
CA LEU A 80 -4.51 12.01 -2.13
C LEU A 80 -3.47 12.88 -1.42
N LEU A 81 -3.46 12.89 -0.09
CA LEU A 81 -2.42 13.58 0.69
C LEU A 81 -1.03 13.01 0.38
N ALA A 82 -0.89 11.68 0.35
CA ALA A 82 0.35 11.02 -0.04
C ALA A 82 0.77 11.40 -1.47
N SER A 83 -0.17 11.40 -2.42
CA SER A 83 0.09 11.79 -3.82
C SER A 83 0.57 13.23 -3.94
N ILE A 84 -0.04 14.15 -3.20
CA ILE A 84 0.38 15.55 -3.15
C ILE A 84 1.83 15.63 -2.65
N GLY A 85 2.14 14.98 -1.52
CA GLY A 85 3.52 14.94 -1.00
C GLY A 85 4.53 14.38 -2.01
N ILE A 86 4.16 13.34 -2.76
CA ILE A 86 5.03 12.72 -3.77
C ILE A 86 5.24 13.62 -5.00
N ILE A 87 4.18 14.28 -5.51
CA ILE A 87 4.28 15.19 -6.67
C ILE A 87 5.27 16.32 -6.37
N TYR A 88 5.22 16.88 -5.15
CA TYR A 88 6.10 17.96 -4.75
C TYR A 88 7.56 17.51 -4.58
N LEU A 89 7.81 16.29 -4.08
CA LEU A 89 9.15 15.69 -4.06
C LEU A 89 9.76 15.59 -5.47
N PHE A 90 8.99 15.12 -6.46
CA PHE A 90 9.46 15.08 -7.84
C PHE A 90 9.68 16.50 -8.41
N TYR A 91 8.80 17.45 -8.10
CA TYR A 91 8.96 18.85 -8.51
C TYR A 91 10.19 19.53 -7.87
N GLY A 92 10.53 19.19 -6.62
CA GLY A 92 11.73 19.66 -5.92
C GLY A 92 13.02 19.16 -6.58
N ILE A 93 13.01 17.93 -7.11
CA ILE A 93 14.13 17.33 -7.85
C ILE A 93 14.24 17.90 -9.29
N THR A 94 13.13 18.28 -9.92
CA THR A 94 13.15 18.90 -11.26
C THR A 94 13.38 20.41 -11.24
N SER A 95 12.98 21.11 -10.19
CA SER A 95 13.27 22.55 -10.01
C SER A 95 14.71 22.81 -9.56
N ALA A 96 15.30 21.83 -8.87
CA ALA A 96 16.73 21.71 -8.61
C ALA A 96 17.62 21.73 -9.87
N SER A 97 17.08 21.34 -11.02
CA SER A 97 17.73 21.40 -12.35
C SER A 97 17.30 22.62 -13.17
N ILE A 98 16.42 23.46 -12.62
CA ILE A 98 15.77 24.59 -13.28
C ILE A 98 15.84 25.79 -12.32
N GLY A 99 17.05 26.34 -12.18
CA GLY A 99 17.24 27.66 -11.57
C GLY A 99 16.56 28.76 -12.41
N PRO A 100 16.56 30.03 -11.95
CA PRO A 100 15.86 31.17 -12.59
C PRO A 100 16.35 31.53 -14.00
N SER A 101 17.23 30.73 -14.60
CA SER A 101 17.73 30.85 -15.96
C SER A 101 17.14 29.82 -16.93
N ALA A 102 16.13 29.04 -16.53
CA ALA A 102 15.45 28.09 -17.42
C ALA A 102 14.29 28.70 -18.23
N SER A 103 14.41 29.97 -18.62
CA SER A 103 13.71 30.49 -19.77
C SER A 103 14.64 30.45 -20.98
N ALA A 104 14.32 29.55 -21.91
CA ALA A 104 14.89 29.43 -23.24
C ALA A 104 16.36 28.99 -23.33
N GLY A 105 16.59 27.71 -23.65
CA GLY A 105 17.94 27.24 -23.96
C GLY A 105 17.94 25.83 -24.52
N TYR A 106 17.80 25.74 -25.84
CA TYR A 106 18.24 24.66 -26.72
C TYR A 106 19.14 23.60 -26.09
N ILE A 107 18.78 22.34 -26.37
CA ILE A 107 19.63 21.15 -26.24
C ILE A 107 20.98 21.48 -26.92
N ASN A 108 22.01 21.73 -26.13
CA ASN A 108 23.37 21.91 -26.65
C ASN A 108 24.10 20.58 -26.49
N THR A 109 24.33 19.92 -27.63
CA THR A 109 24.93 18.58 -27.79
C THR A 109 26.45 18.54 -27.63
N PHE A 110 27.08 19.63 -27.17
CA PHE A 110 28.53 19.70 -27.03
C PHE A 110 28.97 20.38 -25.73
N GLY A 111 29.64 19.60 -24.87
CA GLY A 111 30.67 20.02 -23.92
C GLY A 111 30.33 21.13 -22.92
N LEU A 112 30.12 20.77 -21.65
CA LEU A 112 30.88 21.25 -20.49
C LEU A 112 30.26 20.64 -19.22
N THR A 113 31.10 20.04 -18.38
CA THR A 113 30.73 19.57 -17.03
C THR A 113 30.43 20.76 -16.13
N ASN A 114 29.18 21.21 -16.10
CA ASN A 114 28.70 22.10 -15.07
C ASN A 114 28.13 21.25 -13.93
N TYR A 115 28.85 21.18 -12.81
CA TYR A 115 28.26 20.75 -11.54
C TYR A 115 27.21 21.79 -11.15
N GLN A 116 25.96 21.54 -11.52
CA GLN A 116 24.84 22.32 -11.03
C GLN A 116 24.67 21.99 -9.54
N TYR A 117 24.99 22.95 -8.67
CA TYR A 117 24.62 22.87 -7.27
C TYR A 117 23.11 22.95 -7.18
N VAL A 118 22.51 21.79 -6.96
CA VAL A 118 21.11 21.69 -6.59
C VAL A 118 20.92 22.38 -5.25
N SER A 119 20.28 23.56 -5.26
CA SER A 119 19.80 24.19 -4.04
C SER A 119 18.44 23.59 -3.69
N TYR A 120 18.46 22.54 -2.86
CA TYR A 120 17.24 22.04 -2.24
C TYR A 120 16.75 23.06 -1.21
N ASN A 121 15.49 23.47 -1.27
CA ASN A 121 14.88 24.25 -0.20
C ASN A 121 14.52 23.29 0.96
N PRO A 122 15.27 23.29 2.07
CA PRO A 122 15.04 22.34 3.17
C PRO A 122 13.65 22.51 3.79
N THR A 123 13.06 23.70 3.74
CA THR A 123 11.71 23.96 4.25
C THR A 123 10.65 23.22 3.45
N LEU A 124 10.77 23.15 2.12
CA LEU A 124 9.82 22.42 1.26
C LEU A 124 9.90 20.90 1.54
N ILE A 125 11.10 20.34 1.63
CA ILE A 125 11.31 18.92 1.97
C ILE A 125 10.68 18.57 3.32
N ILE A 126 10.85 19.43 4.33
CA ILE A 126 10.24 19.21 5.65
C ILE A 126 8.71 19.21 5.55
N VAL A 127 8.12 20.17 4.85
CA VAL A 127 6.66 20.25 4.65
C VAL A 127 6.14 19.01 3.92
N GLU A 128 6.84 18.53 2.90
CA GLU A 128 6.49 17.32 2.13
C GLU A 128 6.50 16.06 3.00
N LEU A 129 7.56 15.86 3.78
CA LEU A 129 7.66 14.76 4.72
C LEU A 129 6.53 14.82 5.76
N VAL A 130 6.19 16.02 6.25
CA VAL A 130 5.06 16.20 7.18
C VAL A 130 3.74 15.79 6.53
N ILE A 131 3.48 16.17 5.28
CA ILE A 131 2.26 15.76 4.55
C ILE A 131 2.19 14.23 4.40
N ILE A 132 3.31 13.59 4.04
CA ILE A 132 3.37 12.13 3.93
C ILE A 132 3.13 11.47 5.29
N ILE A 133 3.73 11.97 6.36
CA ILE A 133 3.51 11.46 7.73
C ILE A 133 2.02 11.58 8.12
N ILE A 134 1.40 12.74 7.87
CA ILE A 134 -0.04 12.93 8.11
C ILE A 134 -0.87 11.93 7.31
N SER A 135 -0.50 11.67 6.05
CA SER A 135 -1.20 10.68 5.20
C SER A 135 -1.12 9.27 5.76
N ILE A 136 0.04 8.86 6.30
CA ILE A 136 0.26 7.55 6.92
C ILE A 136 -0.58 7.44 8.19
N ILE A 137 -0.54 8.48 9.05
CA ILE A 137 -1.34 8.52 10.28
C ILE A 137 -2.83 8.40 9.95
N LEU A 138 -3.33 9.16 8.98
CA LEU A 138 -4.73 9.07 8.54
C LEU A 138 -5.09 7.68 7.98
N SER A 139 -4.19 7.08 7.19
CA SER A 139 -4.38 5.71 6.68
C SER A 139 -4.56 4.70 7.81
N ILE A 140 -3.73 4.82 8.86
CA ILE A 140 -3.81 3.98 10.06
C ILE A 140 -5.13 4.24 10.79
N LEU A 141 -5.46 5.51 11.07
CA LEU A 141 -6.65 5.88 11.84
C LEU A 141 -7.96 5.47 11.15
N LEU A 142 -7.99 5.50 9.82
CA LEU A 142 -9.16 5.11 9.00
C LEU A 142 -9.18 3.63 8.64
N MET A 143 -8.22 2.83 9.12
CA MET A 143 -8.10 1.44 8.69
C MET A 143 -9.32 0.59 9.08
N TYR A 144 -9.86 0.73 10.30
CA TYR A 144 -11.11 0.04 10.66
C TYR A 144 -12.31 0.58 9.86
N THR A 145 -12.33 1.86 9.53
CA THR A 145 -13.39 2.47 8.70
C THR A 145 -13.39 1.87 7.29
N PHE A 146 -12.21 1.64 6.73
CA PHE A 146 -12.05 0.96 5.44
C PHE A 146 -12.53 -0.49 5.49
N TYR A 147 -11.93 -1.33 6.34
CA TYR A 147 -12.30 -2.76 6.39
C TYR A 147 -13.72 -2.99 6.94
N GLY A 148 -14.16 -2.17 7.89
CA GLY A 148 -15.51 -2.21 8.45
C GLY A 148 -16.58 -1.80 7.45
N SER A 149 -16.31 -0.83 6.56
CA SER A 149 -17.24 -0.48 5.49
C SER A 149 -17.32 -1.54 4.40
N ILE A 150 -16.21 -2.22 4.06
CA ILE A 150 -16.24 -3.40 3.19
C ILE A 150 -17.17 -4.48 3.75
N LEU A 151 -17.14 -4.71 5.05
CA LEU A 151 -18.00 -5.69 5.71
C LEU A 151 -19.44 -5.20 5.96
N GLY A 152 -19.78 -3.96 5.59
CA GLY A 152 -21.09 -3.35 5.84
C GLY A 152 -21.36 -2.93 7.29
N LYS A 153 -20.33 -2.92 8.14
CA LYS A 153 -20.44 -2.54 9.57
C LYS A 153 -20.34 -1.04 9.81
N VAL A 154 -19.72 -0.32 8.88
CA VAL A 154 -19.46 1.13 9.00
C VAL A 154 -20.02 1.81 7.75
N ASN A 155 -20.88 2.80 7.94
CA ASN A 155 -21.57 3.53 6.86
C ASN A 155 -21.27 5.05 6.87
N LYS A 156 -20.31 5.47 7.70
CA LYS A 156 -19.88 6.87 7.80
C LYS A 156 -18.37 6.94 7.95
N LEU A 157 -17.79 7.98 7.37
CA LEU A 157 -16.39 8.28 7.55
C LEU A 157 -16.16 8.84 8.96
N SER A 158 -15.71 7.99 9.88
CA SER A 158 -15.31 8.38 11.23
C SER A 158 -14.05 7.65 11.65
N ILE A 159 -13.32 8.19 12.62
CA ILE A 159 -12.12 7.55 13.17
C ILE A 159 -12.53 6.66 14.34
N TYR A 160 -12.24 5.37 14.22
CA TYR A 160 -12.42 4.38 15.30
C TYR A 160 -11.06 4.01 15.88
N PHE A 161 -10.47 4.93 16.64
CA PHE A 161 -9.07 4.88 17.08
C PHE A 161 -8.66 3.50 17.63
N GLU A 162 -9.34 3.03 18.68
CA GLU A 162 -9.02 1.75 19.34
C GLU A 162 -9.10 0.57 18.36
N LYS A 163 -10.19 0.49 17.59
CA LYS A 163 -10.39 -0.60 16.62
C LYS A 163 -9.35 -0.60 15.51
N SER A 164 -8.99 0.58 15.00
CA SER A 164 -7.95 0.75 13.99
C SER A 164 -6.58 0.32 14.51
N PHE A 165 -6.22 0.64 15.76
CA PHE A 165 -4.96 0.20 16.37
C PHE A 165 -4.91 -1.29 16.67
N ILE A 166 -6.02 -1.89 17.13
CA ILE A 166 -6.12 -3.35 17.28
C ILE A 166 -5.90 -4.01 15.92
N LEU A 167 -6.57 -3.50 14.89
CA LEU A 167 -6.46 -4.03 13.54
C LEU A 167 -5.02 -3.92 13.00
N LEU A 168 -4.36 -2.78 13.24
CA LEU A 168 -2.97 -2.54 12.83
C LEU A 168 -2.04 -3.55 13.50
N SER A 169 -2.20 -3.73 14.81
CA SER A 169 -1.40 -4.69 15.59
C SER A 169 -1.54 -6.11 15.04
N TYR A 170 -2.76 -6.52 14.68
CA TYR A 170 -3.00 -7.84 14.10
C TYR A 170 -2.34 -8.03 12.74
N MET A 171 -2.43 -7.03 11.85
CA MET A 171 -1.79 -7.06 10.53
C MET A 171 -0.25 -7.07 10.65
N LEU A 172 0.28 -6.19 11.49
CA LEU A 172 1.71 -5.99 11.67
C LEU A 172 2.38 -7.21 12.31
N LEU A 173 1.78 -7.80 13.35
CA LEU A 173 2.28 -9.03 13.96
C LEU A 173 2.31 -10.20 12.97
N TYR A 174 1.25 -10.38 12.17
CA TYR A 174 1.25 -11.42 11.13
C TYR A 174 2.36 -11.17 10.09
N ALA A 175 2.49 -9.92 9.62
CA ALA A 175 3.51 -9.56 8.65
C ALA A 175 4.93 -9.81 9.18
N ILE A 176 5.20 -9.49 10.46
CA ILE A 176 6.49 -9.80 11.11
C ILE A 176 6.73 -11.31 11.14
N ILE A 177 5.78 -12.10 11.65
CA ILE A 177 5.93 -13.55 11.77
C ILE A 177 6.19 -14.18 10.39
N ALA A 178 5.39 -13.83 9.39
CA ALA A 178 5.55 -14.34 8.05
C ALA A 178 6.88 -13.90 7.41
N SER A 179 7.29 -12.65 7.62
CA SER A 179 8.57 -12.14 7.09
C SER A 179 9.77 -12.85 7.71
N ILE A 180 9.74 -13.17 9.01
CA ILE A 180 10.81 -13.95 9.67
C ILE A 180 10.92 -15.34 9.04
N ILE A 181 9.79 -16.03 8.81
CA ILE A 181 9.77 -17.35 8.18
C ILE A 181 10.34 -17.28 6.76
N LEU A 182 9.89 -16.31 5.96
CA LEU A 182 10.39 -16.10 4.60
C LEU A 182 11.86 -15.71 4.57
N PHE A 183 12.33 -14.96 5.56
CA PHE A 183 13.73 -14.55 5.67
C PHE A 183 14.66 -15.75 5.95
N ILE A 184 14.20 -16.73 6.74
CA ILE A 184 14.91 -18.00 6.94
C ILE A 184 15.02 -18.77 5.62
N ILE A 185 13.91 -18.88 4.86
CA ILE A 185 13.91 -19.53 3.54
C ILE A 185 14.88 -18.82 2.59
N TYR A 186 14.88 -17.49 2.59
CA TYR A 186 15.81 -16.66 1.83
C TYR A 186 17.27 -16.98 2.16
N ILE A 187 17.66 -17.00 3.44
CA ILE A 187 19.04 -17.30 3.86
C ILE A 187 19.46 -18.69 3.35
N ILE A 188 18.61 -19.70 3.54
CA ILE A 188 18.90 -21.07 3.08
C ILE A 188 19.11 -21.09 1.57
N TYR A 189 18.21 -20.46 0.80
CA TYR A 189 18.31 -20.41 -0.66
C TYR A 189 19.54 -19.64 -1.14
N ALA A 190 19.86 -18.52 -0.48
CA ALA A 190 21.02 -17.70 -0.79
C ALA A 190 22.34 -18.44 -0.55
N LEU A 191 22.40 -19.28 0.48
CA LEU A 191 23.58 -20.11 0.80
C LEU A 191 23.79 -21.26 -0.17
N ILE A 192 22.71 -21.85 -0.71
CA ILE A 192 22.79 -23.02 -1.59
C ILE A 192 22.97 -22.62 -3.07
N ILE A 193 22.27 -21.56 -3.51
CA ILE A 193 22.17 -21.20 -4.94
C ILE A 193 22.85 -19.87 -5.21
N SER A 194 22.26 -18.77 -4.75
CA SER A 194 22.80 -17.42 -4.93
C SER A 194 21.93 -16.39 -4.22
N ILE A 195 22.58 -15.36 -3.70
CA ILE A 195 21.94 -14.22 -3.02
C ILE A 195 20.95 -13.51 -3.95
N SER A 196 21.30 -13.29 -5.22
CA SER A 196 20.46 -12.53 -6.16
C SER A 196 19.15 -13.25 -6.45
N TYR A 197 19.19 -14.57 -6.69
CA TYR A 197 17.97 -15.37 -6.89
C TYR A 197 17.17 -15.54 -5.60
N GLY A 198 17.85 -15.62 -4.45
CA GLY A 198 17.20 -15.64 -3.14
C GLY A 198 16.33 -14.40 -2.90
N MET A 199 16.84 -13.20 -3.20
CA MET A 199 16.09 -11.95 -3.03
C MET A 199 14.83 -11.91 -3.89
N LEU A 200 14.93 -12.34 -5.15
CA LEU A 200 13.79 -12.39 -6.06
C LEU A 200 12.70 -13.36 -5.55
N ILE A 201 13.10 -14.54 -5.10
CA ILE A 201 12.17 -15.53 -4.52
C ILE A 201 11.54 -15.01 -3.23
N PHE A 202 12.32 -14.35 -2.37
CA PHE A 202 11.79 -13.74 -1.15
C PHE A 202 10.65 -12.78 -1.45
N PHE A 203 10.82 -11.85 -2.41
CA PHE A 203 9.78 -10.91 -2.78
C PHE A 203 8.56 -11.60 -3.40
N ILE A 204 8.77 -12.58 -4.26
CA ILE A 204 7.66 -13.36 -4.85
C ILE A 204 6.85 -14.04 -3.75
N LEU A 205 7.51 -14.72 -2.81
CA LEU A 205 6.82 -15.40 -1.71
C LEU A 205 6.14 -14.41 -0.76
N LEU A 206 6.77 -13.27 -0.47
CA LEU A 206 6.18 -12.19 0.32
C LEU A 206 4.87 -11.72 -0.32
N THR A 207 4.88 -11.44 -1.61
CA THR A 207 3.70 -10.98 -2.34
C THR A 207 2.62 -12.07 -2.41
N ILE A 208 2.99 -13.31 -2.73
CA ILE A 208 2.04 -14.41 -2.93
C ILE A 208 1.35 -14.83 -1.62
N PHE A 209 2.09 -14.88 -0.51
CA PHE A 209 1.55 -15.42 0.74
C PHE A 209 1.14 -14.34 1.73
N VAL A 210 1.93 -13.27 1.86
CA VAL A 210 1.74 -12.30 2.95
C VAL A 210 0.66 -11.30 2.61
N VAL A 211 0.67 -10.71 1.40
CA VAL A 211 -0.33 -9.70 0.99
C VAL A 211 -1.77 -10.20 1.12
N PRO A 212 -2.19 -11.31 0.45
CA PRO A 212 -3.56 -11.79 0.55
C PRO A 212 -3.94 -12.22 1.97
N THR A 213 -3.00 -12.80 2.72
CA THR A 213 -3.29 -13.27 4.08
C THR A 213 -3.43 -12.12 5.07
N VAL A 214 -2.59 -11.08 4.97
CA VAL A 214 -2.71 -9.87 5.80
C VAL A 214 -4.05 -9.17 5.56
N THR A 215 -4.50 -9.07 4.31
CA THR A 215 -5.83 -8.54 3.97
C THR A 215 -6.95 -9.36 4.63
N LEU A 216 -6.86 -10.69 4.60
CA LEU A 216 -7.84 -11.55 5.27
C LEU A 216 -7.78 -11.44 6.79
N VAL A 217 -6.59 -11.34 7.38
CA VAL A 217 -6.43 -11.09 8.82
C VAL A 217 -7.15 -9.80 9.21
N ALA A 218 -6.99 -8.74 8.41
CA ALA A 218 -7.65 -7.48 8.65
C ALA A 218 -9.19 -7.63 8.58
N LEU A 219 -9.71 -8.22 7.51
CA LEU A 219 -11.16 -8.40 7.35
C LEU A 219 -11.76 -9.30 8.44
N LEU A 220 -11.14 -10.43 8.74
CA LEU A 220 -11.61 -11.33 9.80
C LEU A 220 -11.60 -10.63 11.16
N LYS A 221 -10.56 -9.85 11.48
CA LYS A 221 -10.52 -9.12 12.75
C LYS A 221 -11.52 -7.97 12.78
N ALA A 222 -11.68 -7.22 11.69
CA ALA A 222 -12.70 -6.18 11.58
C ALA A 222 -14.13 -6.76 11.71
N LYS A 223 -14.34 -8.01 11.28
CA LYS A 223 -15.60 -8.74 11.47
C LYS A 223 -15.88 -9.12 12.94
N GLU A 224 -14.86 -9.24 13.79
CA GLU A 224 -15.06 -9.46 15.23
C GLU A 224 -15.24 -8.17 16.03
N LEU A 225 -14.62 -7.06 15.58
CA LEU A 225 -14.68 -5.75 16.22
C LEU A 225 -15.97 -4.98 15.93
#